data_AF-A0A7W0V4G6-F1
#
_entry.id   AF-A0A7W0V4G6-F1
#
_cell.length_a   1.000
_cell.length_b   1.000
_cell.length_c   1.000
_cell.angle_alpha   90.00
_cell.angle_beta   90.00
_cell.angle_gamma   90.00
#
_symmetry.space_group_name_H-M   'P 1'
#
loop_
_entity.id
_entity.type
_entity.pdbx_description
1 polymer ?
#
loop_
_entity_poly.entity_id
_entity_poly.type
_entity_poly.pdbx_seq_one_letter_code
_entity_poly.pdbx_strand_id
1 'polypeptide(L)' 'MAMTVGVARVTLYLEGTFSLKDKRQIVRSITQKARNQFNAGIAEVEDLNDARVATLAVVVVSN' A
#
# COMPACT_ATOMS: atom_id res chain seq x y z
N MET A 1 28.54 -10.69 -0.15
CA MET A 1 27.26 -10.24 0.40
C MET A 1 26.78 -9.09 -0.46
N ALA A 2 25.57 -9.18 -0.99
CA ALA A 2 25.03 -8.21 -1.93
C ALA A 2 23.67 -7.73 -1.37
N MET A 3 23.60 -6.45 -1.06
CA MET A 3 22.36 -5.81 -0.66
C MET A 3 21.35 -5.89 -1.82
N THR A 4 20.21 -6.52 -1.57
CA THR A 4 19.11 -6.65 -2.53
C THR A 4 17.92 -5.83 -2.06
N VAL A 5 17.36 -5.02 -2.97
CA VAL A 5 16.14 -4.24 -2.72
C VAL A 5 15.02 -4.81 -3.58
N GLY A 6 13.95 -5.26 -2.93
CA GLY A 6 12.71 -5.67 -3.59
C GLY A 6 11.74 -4.50 -3.64
N VAL A 7 11.17 -4.22 -4.81
CA VAL A 7 10.13 -3.21 -5.00
C VAL A 7 8.94 -3.86 -5.68
N ALA A 8 7.74 -3.59 -5.18
CA ALA A 8 6.49 -4.05 -5.77
C ALA A 8 5.47 -2.92 -5.81
N ARG A 9 4.62 -2.96 -6.85
CA ARG A 9 3.46 -2.08 -6.99
C ARG A 9 2.21 -2.95 -7.07
N VAL A 10 1.22 -2.63 -6.24
CA VAL A 10 -0.02 -3.41 -6.09
C VAL A 10 -1.19 -2.45 -6.22
N THR A 11 -2.06 -2.70 -7.20
CA THR A 11 -3.31 -1.96 -7.37
C THR A 11 -4.47 -2.80 -6.85
N LEU A 12 -5.26 -2.22 -5.95
CA LEU A 12 -6.43 -2.82 -5.33
C LEU A 12 -7.68 -2.07 -5.78
N TYR A 13 -8.70 -2.81 -6.22
CA TYR A 13 -10.04 -2.28 -6.42
C TYR A 13 -10.82 -2.41 -5.10
N LEU A 14 -11.33 -1.28 -4.62
CA LEU A 14 -12.04 -1.16 -3.36
C LEU A 14 -13.55 -1.13 -3.61
N GLU A 15 -14.19 -2.30 -3.50
CA GLU A 15 -15.65 -2.41 -3.57
C GLU A 15 -16.32 -1.76 -2.36
N GLY A 16 -17.49 -1.15 -2.57
CA GLY A 16 -18.26 -0.52 -1.49
C GLY A 16 -17.69 0.81 -0.98
N THR A 17 -16.73 1.41 -1.69
CA THR A 17 -16.15 2.70 -1.34
C THR A 17 -16.92 3.84 -2.01
N PHE A 18 -17.49 4.75 -1.21
CA PHE A 18 -18.32 5.85 -1.70
C PHE A 18 -17.67 7.23 -1.50
N SER A 19 -16.56 7.30 -0.76
CA SER A 19 -15.83 8.54 -0.52
C SER A 19 -14.32 8.32 -0.40
N LEU A 20 -13.55 9.39 -0.59
CA LEU A 20 -12.09 9.39 -0.33
C LEU A 20 -11.76 9.09 1.14
N LYS A 21 -12.68 9.40 2.06
CA LYS A 21 -12.48 9.11 3.48
C LYS A 21 -12.51 7.61 3.75
N ASP A 22 -13.45 6.90 3.13
CA ASP A 22 -13.58 5.44 3.26
C ASP A 22 -12.33 4.75 2.73
N LYS A 23 -11.86 5.18 1.55
CA LYS A 23 -10.58 4.75 0.98
C LYS A 23 -9.43 4.96 1.94
N ARG A 24 -9.27 6.18 2.48
CA ARG A 24 -8.19 6.50 3.44
C ARG A 24 -8.23 5.60 4.67
N GLN A 25 -9.42 5.25 5.17
CA GLN A 25 -9.57 4.33 6.29
C GLN A 25 -9.09 2.91 5.93
N ILE A 26 -9.51 2.40 4.76
CA ILE A 26 -9.12 1.08 4.27
C ILE A 26 -7.61 1.02 4.03
N VAL A 27 -7.06 1.96 3.26
CA VAL A 27 -5.63 2.06 2.94
C VAL A 27 -4.82 2.14 4.23
N ARG A 28 -5.19 2.99 5.19
CA ARG A 28 -4.49 3.10 6.49
C ARG A 28 -4.45 1.77 7.22
N SER A 29 -5.57 1.03 7.24
CA SER A 29 -5.65 -0.29 7.86
C SER A 29 -4.68 -1.28 7.20
N ILE A 30 -4.66 -1.34 5.87
CA ILE A 30 -3.77 -2.21 5.10
C ILE A 30 -2.30 -1.85 5.34
N THR A 31 -1.94 -0.57 5.17
CA THR A 31 -0.56 -0.11 5.33
C THR A 31 -0.06 -0.33 6.76
N GLN A 32 -0.91 -0.09 7.77
CA GLN A 32 -0.51 -0.30 9.17
C GLN A 32 -0.29 -1.77 9.48
N LYS A 33 -1.19 -2.67 9.04
CA LYS A 33 -1.03 -4.11 9.22
C LYS A 33 0.24 -4.62 8.55
N ALA A 34 0.49 -4.21 7.30
CA ALA A 34 1.69 -4.61 6.57
C ALA A 34 2.98 -4.15 7.26
N ARG A 35 3.05 -2.89 7.71
CA ARG A 35 4.22 -2.38 8.47
C ARG A 35 4.42 -3.09 9.80
N ASN A 36 3.34 -3.49 10.46
CA ASN A 36 3.42 -4.19 11.75
C ASN A 36 3.84 -5.66 11.59
N GLN A 37 3.48 -6.30 10.48
CA GLN A 37 3.72 -7.73 10.26
C GLN A 37 5.02 -8.01 9.51
N PHE A 38 5.47 -7.08 8.66
CA PHE A 38 6.63 -7.26 7.79
C PHE A 38 7.63 -6.12 7.96
N ASN A 39 8.92 -6.40 7.76
CA ASN A 39 9.97 -5.38 7.67
C ASN A 39 9.95 -4.71 6.28
N ALA A 40 8.81 -4.12 5.92
CA ALA A 40 8.58 -3.53 4.61
C ALA A 40 8.14 -2.07 4.74
N GLY A 41 8.70 -1.21 3.89
CA GLY A 41 8.14 0.11 3.62
C GLY A 41 6.92 -0.05 2.71
N ILE A 42 5.80 0.58 3.06
CA ILE A 42 4.58 0.56 2.24
C ILE A 42 3.90 1.92 2.25
N ALA A 43 3.43 2.39 1.09
CA ALA A 43 2.74 3.66 0.94
C ALA A 43 1.76 3.61 -0.24
N GLU A 44 0.70 4.41 -0.18
CA GLU A 44 -0.12 4.71 -1.35
C GLU A 44 0.60 5.73 -2.24
N VAL A 45 0.67 5.46 -3.54
CA VAL A 45 1.50 6.24 -4.48
C VAL A 45 0.72 6.82 -5.67
N GLU A 46 -0.45 6.27 -6.02
CA GLU A 46 -1.24 6.72 -7.18
C GLU A 46 -2.76 6.62 -6.90
N ASP A 47 -3.57 7.10 -7.85
CA ASP A 47 -5.04 7.08 -7.81
C ASP A 47 -5.67 7.82 -6.61
N LEU A 48 -4.96 8.78 -6.02
CA LEU A 48 -5.33 9.44 -4.76
C LEU A 48 -6.72 10.12 -4.76
N ASN A 49 -7.23 10.48 -5.95
CA ASN A 49 -8.54 11.10 -6.14
C ASN A 49 -9.64 10.12 -6.56
N ASP A 50 -9.29 8.85 -6.82
CA ASP A 50 -10.27 7.79 -7.05
C ASP A 50 -10.53 7.04 -5.74
N ALA A 51 -11.75 7.08 -5.25
CA ALA A 51 -12.15 6.37 -4.03
C ALA A 51 -12.17 4.85 -4.21
N ARG A 52 -12.26 4.34 -5.45
CA ARG A 52 -12.45 2.91 -5.75
C ARG A 52 -11.16 2.20 -6.11
N VAL A 53 -10.05 2.91 -6.24
CA VAL A 53 -8.75 2.33 -6.61
C VAL A 53 -7.72 2.77 -5.59
N ALA A 54 -6.93 1.84 -5.07
CA ALA A 54 -5.78 2.13 -4.22
C ALA A 54 -4.53 1.47 -4.79
N THR A 55 -3.57 2.29 -5.22
CA THR A 55 -2.27 1.80 -5.69
C THR A 55 -1.22 1.98 -4.61
N LEU A 56 -0.70 0.86 -4.12
CA LEU A 56 0.31 0.78 -3.06
C LEU A 56 1.67 0.41 -3.64
N ALA A 57 2.73 1.08 -3.19
CA ALA A 57 4.10 0.66 -3.37
C ALA A 57 4.62 -0.01 -2.10
N VAL A 58 5.38 -1.08 -2.27
CA VAL A 58 6.04 -1.85 -1.20
C VAL A 58 7.53 -1.95 -1.50
N VAL A 59 8.38 -1.77 -0.48
CA VAL A 59 9.83 -1.92 -0.56
C VAL A 59 10.35 -2.76 0.60
N VAL A 60 11.33 -3.62 0.31
CA VAL A 60 11.99 -4.51 1.28
C VAL A 60 13.48 -4.57 0.98
N VAL A 61 14.31 -4.78 2.01
CA VAL A 61 15.76 -4.89 1.86
C VAL A 61 16.23 -6.20 2.49
N SER A 62 17.15 -6.91 1.82
CA SER A 62 17.80 -8.14 2.29
C SER A 62 19.30 -8.12 1.94
N ASN A 63 20.10 -8.99 2.58
CA ASN A 63 21.56 -9.13 2.39
C ASN A 63 21.95 -10.55 1.96
#